data_AF-A0A8T3MI98-F1
#
_entry.id   AF-A0A8T3MI98-F1
#
_cell.length_a   1.000
_cell.length_b   1.000
_cell.length_c   1.000
_cell.angle_alpha   90.00
_cell.angle_beta   90.00
_cell.angle_gamma   90.00
#
_symmetry.space_group_name_H-M   'P 1'
#
loop_
_entity.id
_entity.type
_entity.pdbx_description
1 polymer ?
#
loop_
_entity_poly.entity_id
_entity_poly.type
_entity_poly.pdbx_seq_one_letter_code
_entity_poly.pdbx_strand_id
1 'polypeptide(L)'
;MDELQSRYEWLMGCSGTAFDARIDEATWDPVAATPRDAATLARGAAAAGVRMDVVSPPFDEEMRELVLARIKEQIDAGTPPLARGLVGPSEYGLIVGYDDAGPAFLARTYFDRGAEPTRVGWEAFVDDEHGTPVFLDHVAAADRARAALGGLDAGIAAAGATEEALRAWVAGLRDDGRWADARHAGQGAFADHTMRTILADKRRAAARFLRGLRAEFPARPGSDLLRAAESYGYVLDAATKGGIGLFEASVAMRFADPGHRRGWANALEAAIGHEREAQGALRAARAVLG
;
A
#
# COMPACT_ATOMS: atom_id res chain seq x y z
N MET A 1 -4.67 12.76 15.95
CA MET A 1 -4.80 11.44 15.27
C MET A 1 -5.61 11.56 13.98
N ASP A 2 -6.65 12.42 13.93
CA ASP A 2 -7.54 12.60 12.77
C ASP A 2 -6.85 13.20 11.52
N GLU A 3 -5.92 14.16 11.70
CA GLU A 3 -5.25 14.85 10.59
C GLU A 3 -4.26 13.94 9.82
N LEU A 4 -3.44 13.16 10.54
CA LEU A 4 -2.51 12.19 9.93
C LEU A 4 -3.27 11.07 9.21
N GLN A 5 -4.39 10.62 9.77
CA GLN A 5 -5.25 9.61 9.16
C GLN A 5 -5.91 10.13 7.87
N SER A 6 -6.39 11.38 7.89
CA SER A 6 -6.89 12.08 6.68
C SER A 6 -5.80 12.22 5.61
N ARG A 7 -4.54 12.52 6.00
CA ARG A 7 -3.41 12.61 5.05
C ARG A 7 -3.04 11.27 4.43
N TYR A 8 -3.04 10.18 5.21
CA TYR A 8 -2.81 8.83 4.68
C TYR A 8 -3.85 8.45 3.63
N GLU A 9 -5.13 8.67 3.93
CA GLU A 9 -6.24 8.33 3.05
C GLU A 9 -6.24 9.18 1.78
N TRP A 10 -5.85 10.46 1.91
CA TRP A 10 -5.59 11.35 0.79
C TRP A 10 -4.53 10.78 -0.17
N LEU A 11 -3.36 10.42 0.35
CA LEU A 11 -2.26 9.91 -0.47
C LEU A 11 -2.60 8.56 -1.13
N MET A 12 -3.25 7.66 -0.39
CA MET A 12 -3.71 6.37 -0.91
C MET A 12 -4.74 6.51 -2.03
N GLY A 13 -5.64 7.50 -1.92
CA GLY A 13 -6.60 7.83 -2.98
C GLY A 13 -5.92 8.43 -4.20
N CYS A 14 -5.07 9.44 -4.02
CA CYS A 14 -4.36 10.12 -5.12
C CYS A 14 -3.39 9.20 -5.88
N SER A 15 -2.73 8.26 -5.21
CA SER A 15 -1.87 7.28 -5.89
C SER A 15 -2.66 6.27 -6.72
N GLY A 16 -3.95 6.11 -6.42
CA GLY A 16 -4.82 5.05 -6.96
C GLY A 16 -4.74 3.73 -6.17
N THR A 17 -3.81 3.63 -5.22
CA THR A 17 -3.54 2.39 -4.47
C THR A 17 -4.74 1.93 -3.65
N ALA A 18 -5.57 2.84 -3.15
CA ALA A 18 -6.79 2.52 -2.41
C ALA A 18 -7.82 1.72 -3.23
N PHE A 19 -7.79 1.82 -4.56
CA PHE A 19 -8.76 1.21 -5.46
C PHE A 19 -8.27 -0.11 -6.08
N ASP A 20 -6.97 -0.35 -6.08
CA ASP A 20 -6.35 -1.58 -6.61
C ASP A 20 -6.40 -2.73 -5.59
N ALA A 21 -6.82 -3.93 -5.99
CA ALA A 21 -6.66 -5.14 -5.18
C ALA A 21 -6.13 -6.34 -5.97
N ARG A 22 -5.26 -6.08 -6.96
CA ARG A 22 -4.53 -7.13 -7.68
C ARG A 22 -3.71 -7.99 -6.73
N ILE A 23 -3.52 -9.25 -7.11
CA ILE A 23 -2.69 -10.22 -6.39
C ILE A 23 -1.78 -10.92 -7.41
N ASP A 24 -0.66 -11.48 -6.97
CA ASP A 24 0.13 -12.38 -7.80
C ASP A 24 -0.41 -13.80 -7.63
N GLU A 25 -1.20 -14.26 -8.61
CA GLU A 25 -1.81 -15.59 -8.57
C GLU A 25 -0.79 -16.73 -8.67
N ALA A 26 0.39 -16.48 -9.28
CA ALA A 26 1.39 -17.51 -9.50
C ALA A 26 2.16 -17.83 -8.21
N THR A 27 2.47 -16.82 -7.43
CA THR A 27 3.22 -16.96 -6.17
C THR A 27 2.32 -16.91 -4.93
N TRP A 28 1.07 -16.48 -5.10
CA TRP A 28 0.14 -16.15 -4.02
C TRP A 28 0.70 -15.09 -3.06
N ASP A 29 1.54 -14.19 -3.56
CA ASP A 29 2.17 -13.13 -2.77
C ASP A 29 1.14 -12.03 -2.42
N PRO A 30 0.83 -11.83 -1.13
CA PRO A 30 -0.10 -10.79 -0.71
C PRO A 30 0.43 -9.36 -0.98
N VAL A 31 1.74 -9.18 -1.10
CA VAL A 31 2.37 -7.86 -1.28
C VAL A 31 2.18 -7.33 -2.71
N ALA A 32 1.86 -8.20 -3.67
CA ALA A 32 1.42 -7.79 -5.00
C ALA A 32 0.21 -6.83 -4.97
N ALA A 33 -0.60 -6.91 -3.91
CA ALA A 33 -1.67 -5.96 -3.63
C ALA A 33 -1.18 -4.60 -3.14
N THR A 34 0.11 -4.31 -3.13
CA THR A 34 0.68 -2.98 -2.81
C THR A 34 1.49 -2.49 -4.00
N PRO A 35 0.86 -1.97 -5.07
CA PRO A 35 1.59 -1.55 -6.27
C PRO A 35 2.66 -0.50 -5.93
N ARG A 36 3.91 -0.80 -6.29
CA ARG A 36 5.10 0.04 -6.11
C ARG A 36 5.69 0.52 -7.44
N ASP A 37 4.92 0.45 -8.52
CA ASP A 37 5.38 0.92 -9.82
C ASP A 37 5.64 2.43 -9.79
N ALA A 38 6.55 2.89 -10.64
CA ALA A 38 7.00 4.27 -10.67
C ALA A 38 5.84 5.28 -10.86
N ALA A 39 4.80 4.92 -11.62
CA ALA A 39 3.67 5.83 -11.85
C ALA A 39 2.81 5.99 -10.59
N THR A 40 2.58 4.90 -9.85
CA THR A 40 1.89 4.92 -8.55
C THR A 40 2.65 5.75 -7.52
N LEU A 41 3.96 5.54 -7.41
CA LEU A 41 4.82 6.31 -6.51
C LEU A 41 4.85 7.80 -6.87
N ALA A 42 4.99 8.13 -8.16
CA ALA A 42 5.00 9.51 -8.64
C ALA A 42 3.69 10.25 -8.33
N ARG A 43 2.53 9.60 -8.48
CA ARG A 43 1.23 10.21 -8.11
C ARG A 43 1.14 10.51 -6.62
N GLY A 44 1.57 9.56 -5.77
CA GLY A 44 1.61 9.75 -4.32
C GLY A 44 2.55 10.88 -3.91
N ALA A 45 3.76 10.91 -4.48
CA ALA A 45 4.75 11.95 -4.23
C ALA A 45 4.25 13.35 -4.63
N ALA A 46 3.67 13.48 -5.83
CA ALA A 46 3.10 14.74 -6.30
C ALA A 46 1.97 15.25 -5.39
N ALA A 47 1.10 14.35 -4.90
CA ALA A 47 0.05 14.69 -3.95
C ALA A 47 0.56 15.06 -2.55
N ALA A 48 1.76 14.58 -2.19
CA ALA A 48 2.44 14.91 -0.93
C ALA A 48 3.27 16.20 -1.02
N GLY A 49 3.46 16.77 -2.22
CA GLY A 49 4.35 17.92 -2.43
C GLY A 49 5.83 17.56 -2.34
N VAL A 50 6.18 16.34 -2.78
CA VAL A 50 7.57 15.90 -2.85
C VAL A 50 7.88 15.34 -4.23
N ARG A 51 9.14 15.47 -4.65
CA ARG A 51 9.72 14.72 -5.75
C ARG A 51 10.61 13.62 -5.16
N MET A 52 10.39 12.39 -5.60
CA MET A 52 11.25 11.27 -5.25
C MET A 52 12.47 11.27 -6.17
N ASP A 53 13.65 11.22 -5.57
CA ASP A 53 14.91 11.03 -6.27
C ASP A 53 15.56 9.72 -5.78
N VAL A 54 15.50 8.71 -6.65
CA VAL A 54 15.94 7.34 -6.35
C VAL A 54 17.39 7.21 -6.81
N VAL A 55 18.28 6.86 -5.89
CA VAL A 55 19.71 6.72 -6.19
C VAL A 55 20.11 5.26 -6.00
N SER A 56 20.36 4.58 -7.12
CA SER A 56 20.62 3.13 -7.16
C SER A 56 22.06 2.77 -6.76
N PRO A 57 22.26 1.87 -5.78
CA PRO A 57 23.57 1.28 -5.48
C PRO A 57 23.97 0.22 -6.53
N PRO A 58 25.23 -0.27 -6.54
CA PRO A 58 26.31 0.03 -5.60
C PRO A 58 26.95 1.40 -5.82
N PHE A 59 27.50 1.96 -4.73
CA PHE A 59 28.19 3.25 -4.75
C PHE A 59 29.71 3.05 -4.64
N ASP A 60 30.44 3.66 -5.57
CA ASP A 60 31.88 3.88 -5.43
C ASP A 60 32.19 4.96 -4.39
N GLU A 61 33.47 5.23 -4.14
CA GLU A 61 33.88 6.12 -3.05
C GLU A 61 33.39 7.57 -3.26
N GLU A 62 33.45 8.09 -4.49
CA GLU A 62 32.95 9.42 -4.81
C GLU A 62 31.43 9.52 -4.61
N MET A 63 30.69 8.52 -5.07
CA MET A 63 29.23 8.48 -4.89
C MET A 63 28.84 8.31 -3.42
N ARG A 64 29.60 7.55 -2.63
CA ARG A 64 29.38 7.42 -1.18
C ARG A 64 29.46 8.76 -0.45
N GLU A 65 30.44 9.59 -0.79
CA GLU A 65 30.57 10.93 -0.22
C GLU A 65 29.35 11.81 -0.56
N LEU A 66 28.90 11.78 -1.82
CA LEU A 66 27.73 12.54 -2.28
C LEU A 66 26.42 12.06 -1.63
N VAL A 67 26.20 10.73 -1.58
CA VAL A 67 25.04 10.11 -0.95
C VAL A 67 25.02 10.41 0.55
N LEU A 68 26.16 10.30 1.23
CA LEU A 68 26.28 10.64 2.64
C LEU A 68 25.95 12.11 2.88
N ALA A 69 26.54 13.03 2.11
CA ALA A 69 26.27 14.46 2.24
C ALA A 69 24.77 14.77 2.10
N ARG A 70 24.10 14.15 1.13
CA ARG A 70 22.65 14.33 0.92
C ARG A 70 21.80 13.70 2.02
N ILE A 71 22.21 12.56 2.56
CA ILE A 71 21.54 11.96 3.74
C ILE A 71 21.62 12.92 4.93
N LYS A 72 22.80 13.50 5.20
CA LYS A 72 22.99 14.48 6.28
C LYS A 72 22.08 15.70 6.08
N GLU A 73 22.08 16.27 4.88
CA GLU A 73 21.24 17.42 4.52
C GLU A 73 19.74 17.14 4.77
N GLN A 74 19.24 15.98 4.33
CA GLN A 74 17.83 15.61 4.50
C GLN A 74 17.43 15.38 5.97
N ILE A 75 18.32 14.77 6.76
CA ILE A 75 18.11 14.59 8.19
C ILE A 75 18.07 15.94 8.91
N ASP A 76 19.04 16.82 8.62
CA ASP A 76 19.12 18.16 9.21
C ASP A 76 17.92 19.03 8.83
N ALA A 77 17.38 18.84 7.61
CA ALA A 77 16.15 19.48 7.15
C ALA A 77 14.86 18.85 7.72
N GLY A 78 14.96 17.85 8.61
CA GLY A 78 13.81 17.17 9.21
C GLY A 78 12.99 16.32 8.25
N THR A 79 13.56 15.94 7.09
CA THR A 79 12.92 15.12 6.06
C THR A 79 13.79 13.91 5.77
N PRO A 80 13.91 12.95 6.71
CA PRO A 80 14.81 11.81 6.56
C PRO A 80 14.52 11.04 5.26
N PRO A 81 15.56 10.61 4.52
CA PRO A 81 15.35 9.88 3.28
C PRO A 81 14.70 8.53 3.57
N LEU A 82 13.84 8.10 2.64
CA LEU A 82 13.38 6.73 2.60
C LEU A 82 14.54 5.85 2.13
N ALA A 83 14.54 4.59 2.52
CA ALA A 83 15.49 3.62 2.00
C ALA A 83 14.84 2.25 1.88
N ARG A 84 15.03 1.60 0.73
CA ARG A 84 14.48 0.27 0.46
C ARG A 84 15.51 -0.80 0.75
N GLY A 85 15.12 -1.83 1.49
CA GLY A 85 15.93 -3.04 1.69
C GLY A 85 17.19 -2.83 2.53
N LEU A 86 17.16 -1.91 3.51
CA LEU A 86 18.28 -1.73 4.43
C LEU A 86 18.49 -2.94 5.36
N VAL A 87 17.39 -3.62 5.74
CA VAL A 87 17.41 -4.74 6.68
C VAL A 87 16.39 -5.78 6.24
N GLY A 88 16.85 -6.99 5.93
CA GLY A 88 15.98 -8.11 5.57
C GLY A 88 15.34 -7.93 4.19
N PRO A 89 14.03 -8.22 4.04
CA PRO A 89 13.31 -8.05 2.78
C PRO A 89 13.37 -6.61 2.24
N SER A 90 13.13 -6.45 0.93
CA SER A 90 13.13 -5.17 0.20
C SER A 90 11.92 -4.29 0.56
N GLU A 91 11.86 -3.87 1.83
CA GLU A 91 10.84 -3.00 2.41
C GLU A 91 11.37 -1.58 2.63
N TYR A 92 10.46 -0.61 2.64
CA TYR A 92 10.81 0.78 2.94
C TYR A 92 11.05 0.96 4.45
N GLY A 93 12.14 1.64 4.76
CA GLY A 93 12.45 2.24 6.05
C GLY A 93 12.86 3.70 5.89
N LEU A 94 13.32 4.29 6.98
CA LEU A 94 13.87 5.64 7.05
C LEU A 94 15.32 5.59 7.49
N ILE A 95 16.17 6.42 6.91
CA ILE A 95 17.49 6.72 7.49
C ILE A 95 17.31 7.93 8.40
N VAL A 96 17.36 7.72 9.71
CA VAL A 96 17.02 8.72 10.73
C VAL A 96 18.23 9.34 11.40
N GLY A 97 19.43 8.84 11.10
CA GLY A 97 20.67 9.32 11.66
C GLY A 97 21.88 8.71 10.99
N TYR A 98 23.05 9.19 11.38
CA TYR A 98 24.35 8.71 10.95
C TYR A 98 25.34 8.88 12.09
N ASP A 99 26.44 8.13 12.05
CA ASP A 99 27.55 8.30 12.98
C ASP A 99 28.70 9.05 12.28
N ASP A 100 29.14 10.18 12.84
CA ASP A 100 30.27 10.95 12.31
C ASP A 100 31.62 10.25 12.53
N ALA A 101 31.71 9.32 13.49
CA ALA A 101 32.94 8.63 13.85
C ALA A 101 33.23 7.40 12.97
N GLY A 102 32.28 6.95 12.16
CA GLY A 102 32.45 5.83 11.23
C GLY A 102 31.20 5.64 10.37
N PRO A 103 31.32 5.11 9.14
CA PRO A 103 30.25 5.15 8.15
C PRO A 103 29.13 4.17 8.48
N ALA A 104 28.31 4.54 9.46
CA ALA A 104 27.14 3.80 9.88
C ALA A 104 25.92 4.72 9.85
N PHE A 105 24.83 4.18 9.34
CA PHE A 105 23.52 4.81 9.28
C PHE A 105 22.64 4.22 10.36
N LEU A 106 21.79 5.07 10.94
CA LEU A 106 20.75 4.66 11.87
C LEU A 106 19.44 4.59 11.08
N ALA A 107 18.91 3.39 10.94
CA ALA A 107 17.71 3.11 10.17
C ALA A 107 16.53 2.79 11.08
N ARG A 108 15.33 3.24 10.68
CA ARG A 108 14.07 2.77 11.23
C ARG A 108 13.30 1.98 10.18
N THR A 109 13.05 0.72 10.47
CA THR A 109 12.37 -0.21 9.56
C THR A 109 11.12 -0.79 10.22
N TYR A 110 10.24 -1.38 9.40
CA TYR A 110 9.07 -2.11 9.90
C TYR A 110 9.45 -3.28 10.84
N PHE A 111 10.67 -3.81 10.71
CA PHE A 111 11.13 -4.97 11.48
C PHE A 111 11.71 -4.60 12.86
N ASP A 112 11.87 -3.31 13.16
CA ASP A 112 12.39 -2.88 14.45
C ASP A 112 11.36 -3.16 15.55
N ARG A 113 11.77 -3.90 16.59
CA ARG A 113 10.91 -4.26 17.73
C ARG A 113 11.13 -3.38 18.97
N GLY A 114 12.10 -2.47 18.92
CA GLY A 114 12.54 -1.66 20.06
C GLY A 114 12.56 -0.16 19.75
N ALA A 115 12.97 0.62 20.76
CA ALA A 115 13.13 2.06 20.63
C ALA A 115 14.39 2.43 19.82
N GLU A 116 15.44 1.60 19.92
CA GLU A 116 16.72 1.83 19.27
C GLU A 116 16.64 1.59 17.76
N PRO A 117 17.19 2.51 16.93
CA PRO A 117 17.29 2.31 15.50
C PRO A 117 18.28 1.19 15.15
N THR A 118 18.02 0.50 14.05
CA THR A 118 18.95 -0.50 13.52
C THR A 118 20.16 0.19 12.89
N ARG A 119 21.38 -0.24 13.23
CA ARG A 119 22.62 0.32 12.70
C ARG A 119 23.11 -0.49 11.50
N VAL A 120 23.37 0.16 10.37
CA VAL A 120 23.84 -0.47 9.12
C VAL A 120 25.02 0.30 8.53
N GLY A 121 25.98 -0.38 7.89
CA GLY A 121 27.07 0.27 7.16
C GLY A 121 26.81 0.33 5.65
N TRP A 122 27.84 0.73 4.89
CA TRP A 122 27.79 0.78 3.41
C TRP A 122 27.53 -0.59 2.77
N GLU A 123 27.82 -1.69 3.45
CA GLU A 123 27.53 -3.05 3.01
C GLU A 123 26.03 -3.34 2.83
N ALA A 124 25.14 -2.48 3.36
CA ALA A 124 23.70 -2.58 3.13
C ALA A 124 23.25 -2.03 1.76
N PHE A 125 24.11 -1.27 1.05
CA PHE A 125 23.82 -0.58 -0.21
C PHE A 125 24.42 -1.38 -1.38
N VAL A 126 23.74 -2.45 -1.77
CA VAL A 126 24.29 -3.48 -2.67
C VAL A 126 23.74 -3.35 -4.09
N ASP A 127 22.42 -3.24 -4.23
CA ASP A 127 21.71 -3.22 -5.51
C ASP A 127 20.33 -2.54 -5.38
N ASP A 128 19.56 -2.51 -6.46
CA ASP A 128 18.24 -1.87 -6.48
C ASP A 128 17.27 -2.45 -5.43
N GLU A 129 17.43 -3.70 -5.01
CA GLU A 129 16.57 -4.32 -3.99
C GLU A 129 17.10 -4.11 -2.58
N HIS A 130 18.39 -3.82 -2.42
CA HIS A 130 19.08 -3.77 -1.13
C HIS A 130 19.85 -2.44 -0.93
N GLY A 131 19.29 -1.61 -0.05
CA GLY A 131 19.84 -0.32 0.36
C GLY A 131 19.74 0.75 -0.71
N THR A 132 18.60 0.85 -1.39
CA THR A 132 18.36 1.97 -2.32
C THR A 132 17.80 3.18 -1.55
N PRO A 133 18.57 4.28 -1.36
CA PRO A 133 18.05 5.52 -0.81
C PRO A 133 17.10 6.21 -1.80
N VAL A 134 16.07 6.82 -1.25
CA VAL A 134 15.09 7.63 -1.97
C VAL A 134 14.95 8.95 -1.24
N PHE A 135 15.54 9.97 -1.85
CA PHE A 135 15.52 11.33 -1.33
C PHE A 135 14.19 12.00 -1.66
N LEU A 136 13.64 12.71 -0.68
CA LEU A 136 12.38 13.44 -0.81
C LEU A 136 12.63 14.95 -0.91
N ASP A 137 12.64 15.48 -2.13
CA ASP A 137 12.81 16.91 -2.33
C ASP A 137 11.44 17.61 -2.22
N HIS A 138 11.31 18.60 -1.35
CA HIS A 138 10.07 19.38 -1.24
C HIS A 138 9.84 20.20 -2.51
N VAL A 139 8.63 20.10 -3.05
CA VAL A 139 8.18 20.85 -4.23
C VAL A 139 6.76 21.39 -3.97
N ALA A 140 6.27 22.26 -4.85
CA ALA A 140 4.87 22.64 -4.78
C ALA A 140 3.98 21.40 -4.94
N ALA A 141 3.07 21.18 -4.00
CA ALA A 141 2.08 20.12 -4.10
C ALA A 141 1.25 20.29 -5.37
N ALA A 142 0.92 19.17 -6.00
CA ALA A 142 0.00 19.18 -7.11
C ALA A 142 -1.34 19.81 -6.68
N ASP A 143 -2.00 20.49 -7.62
CA ASP A 143 -3.36 20.95 -7.42
C ASP A 143 -4.23 19.79 -6.89
N ARG A 144 -4.99 20.07 -5.82
CA ARG A 144 -5.71 19.06 -5.06
C ARG A 144 -6.73 18.32 -5.94
N ALA A 145 -7.46 19.06 -6.77
CA ALA A 145 -8.43 18.46 -7.69
C ALA A 145 -7.72 17.60 -8.75
N ARG A 146 -6.64 18.10 -9.34
CA ARG A 146 -5.83 17.33 -10.31
C ARG A 146 -5.26 16.05 -9.72
N ALA A 147 -4.71 16.10 -8.51
CA ALA A 147 -4.17 14.93 -7.81
C ALA A 147 -5.27 13.89 -7.52
N ALA A 148 -6.45 14.35 -7.11
CA ALA A 148 -7.60 13.48 -6.91
C ALA A 148 -8.05 12.79 -8.20
N LEU A 149 -8.20 13.55 -9.30
CA LEU A 149 -8.60 13.00 -10.60
C LEU A 149 -7.62 11.95 -11.11
N GLY A 150 -6.31 12.18 -10.96
CA GLY A 150 -5.30 11.20 -11.35
C GLY A 150 -5.41 9.88 -10.57
N GLY A 151 -5.76 9.94 -9.28
CA GLY A 151 -6.03 8.76 -8.46
C GLY A 151 -7.31 8.01 -8.86
N LEU A 152 -8.38 8.75 -9.15
CA LEU A 152 -9.65 8.19 -9.65
C LEU A 152 -9.45 7.49 -11.01
N ASP A 153 -8.73 8.13 -11.93
CA ASP A 153 -8.44 7.58 -13.26
C ASP A 153 -7.62 6.28 -13.15
N ALA A 154 -6.61 6.25 -12.28
CA ALA A 154 -5.83 5.05 -11.99
C ALA A 154 -6.71 3.92 -11.39
N GLY A 155 -7.60 4.27 -10.45
CA GLY A 155 -8.53 3.31 -9.86
C GLY A 155 -9.52 2.71 -10.87
N ILE A 156 -10.08 3.56 -11.75
CA ILE A 156 -10.98 3.13 -12.83
C ILE A 156 -10.26 2.20 -13.81
N ALA A 157 -9.01 2.52 -14.16
CA ALA A 157 -8.18 1.70 -15.03
C ALA A 157 -7.86 0.32 -14.42
N ALA A 158 -7.66 0.24 -13.10
CA ALA A 158 -7.35 -1.01 -12.40
C ALA A 158 -8.58 -1.89 -12.10
N ALA A 159 -9.79 -1.40 -12.35
CA ALA A 159 -11.04 -2.05 -11.93
C ALA A 159 -11.21 -3.49 -12.47
N GLY A 160 -10.88 -3.72 -13.74
CA GLY A 160 -11.01 -5.05 -14.35
C GLY A 160 -10.07 -6.08 -13.71
N ALA A 161 -8.78 -5.74 -13.61
CA ALA A 161 -7.77 -6.59 -13.00
C ALA A 161 -8.01 -6.80 -11.49
N THR A 162 -8.56 -5.79 -10.80
CA THR A 162 -9.00 -5.92 -9.41
C THR A 162 -10.11 -6.95 -9.27
N GLU A 163 -11.15 -6.90 -10.12
CA GLU A 163 -12.22 -7.88 -10.07
C GLU A 163 -11.71 -9.29 -10.36
N GLU A 164 -10.86 -9.45 -11.37
CA GLU A 164 -10.24 -10.73 -11.72
C GLU A 164 -9.44 -11.32 -10.55
N ALA A 165 -8.59 -10.52 -9.92
CA ALA A 165 -7.82 -10.92 -8.75
C ALA A 165 -8.71 -11.37 -7.57
N LEU A 166 -9.80 -10.64 -7.28
CA LEU A 166 -10.72 -11.04 -6.21
C LEU A 166 -11.45 -12.35 -6.55
N ARG A 167 -11.77 -12.59 -7.83
CA ARG A 167 -12.35 -13.88 -8.28
C ARG A 167 -11.36 -15.03 -8.17
N ALA A 168 -10.11 -14.81 -8.55
CA ALA A 168 -9.04 -15.78 -8.38
C ALA A 168 -8.85 -16.11 -6.89
N TRP A 169 -8.91 -15.11 -6.02
CA TRP A 169 -8.87 -15.32 -4.58
C TRP A 169 -10.04 -16.16 -4.06
N VAL A 170 -11.28 -15.87 -4.49
CA VAL A 170 -12.46 -16.70 -4.16
C VAL A 170 -12.25 -18.16 -4.58
N ALA A 171 -11.74 -18.39 -5.80
CA ALA A 171 -11.45 -19.73 -6.28
C ALA A 171 -10.37 -20.42 -5.44
N GLY A 172 -9.29 -19.70 -5.12
CA GLY A 172 -8.20 -20.20 -4.30
C GLY A 172 -8.61 -20.57 -2.86
N LEU A 173 -9.51 -19.81 -2.24
CA LEU A 173 -10.07 -20.13 -0.92
C LEU A 173 -10.93 -21.40 -0.93
N ARG A 174 -11.53 -21.73 -2.08
CA ARG A 174 -12.38 -22.91 -2.28
C ARG A 174 -11.60 -24.16 -2.68
N ASP A 175 -10.36 -23.99 -3.12
CA ASP A 175 -9.48 -25.08 -3.52
C ASP A 175 -8.85 -25.75 -2.28
N ASP A 176 -9.49 -26.82 -1.80
CA ASP A 176 -8.97 -27.61 -0.67
C ASP A 176 -7.64 -28.31 -1.00
N GLY A 177 -7.28 -28.49 -2.28
CA GLY A 177 -6.02 -29.08 -2.71
C GLY A 177 -4.80 -28.25 -2.30
N ARG A 178 -4.94 -26.91 -2.28
CA ARG A 178 -3.89 -25.99 -1.81
C ARG A 178 -3.51 -26.17 -0.34
N TRP A 179 -4.38 -26.82 0.44
CA TRP A 179 -4.24 -27.01 1.88
C TRP A 179 -3.84 -28.42 2.25
N ALA A 180 -3.64 -29.31 1.27
CA ALA A 180 -3.29 -30.71 1.50
C ALA A 180 -1.87 -30.88 2.09
N ASP A 181 -0.96 -29.95 1.79
CA ASP A 181 0.38 -29.91 2.38
C ASP A 181 0.41 -28.93 3.56
N ALA A 182 0.67 -29.46 4.76
CA ALA A 182 0.77 -28.69 5.99
C ALA A 182 1.84 -27.59 5.94
N ARG A 183 2.94 -27.78 5.18
CA ARG A 183 4.00 -26.76 5.03
C ARG A 183 3.49 -25.56 4.23
N HIS A 184 2.77 -25.80 3.15
CA HIS A 184 2.20 -24.75 2.29
C HIS A 184 0.92 -24.14 2.88
N ALA A 185 0.17 -24.90 3.70
CA ALA A 185 -1.03 -24.41 4.37
C ALA A 185 -0.75 -23.22 5.30
N GLY A 186 0.38 -23.22 6.03
CA GLY A 186 0.77 -22.10 6.89
C GLY A 186 1.06 -20.82 6.10
N GLN A 187 1.78 -20.94 4.98
CA GLN A 187 2.07 -19.82 4.08
C GLN A 187 0.79 -19.31 3.40
N GLY A 188 -0.09 -20.21 2.96
CA GLY A 188 -1.40 -19.86 2.39
C GLY A 188 -2.27 -19.10 3.41
N ALA A 189 -2.32 -19.56 4.65
CA ALA A 189 -3.04 -18.87 5.74
C ALA A 189 -2.51 -17.46 5.98
N PHE A 190 -1.19 -17.28 6.00
CA PHE A 190 -0.56 -15.97 6.14
C PHE A 190 -0.88 -15.05 4.97
N ALA A 191 -0.76 -15.55 3.74
CA ALA A 191 -1.06 -14.80 2.53
C ALA A 191 -2.53 -14.35 2.50
N ASP A 192 -3.47 -15.26 2.76
CA ASP A 192 -4.91 -14.93 2.79
C ASP A 192 -5.26 -13.92 3.89
N HIS A 193 -4.67 -14.05 5.08
CA HIS A 193 -4.83 -13.05 6.13
C HIS A 193 -4.27 -11.68 5.72
N THR A 194 -3.09 -11.67 5.09
CA THR A 194 -2.42 -10.43 4.69
C THR A 194 -3.20 -9.73 3.58
N MET A 195 -3.62 -10.45 2.52
CA MET A 195 -4.49 -9.91 1.47
C MET A 195 -5.78 -9.33 2.04
N ARG A 196 -6.36 -10.00 3.04
CA ARG A 196 -7.59 -9.54 3.71
C ARG A 196 -7.38 -8.26 4.49
N THR A 197 -6.25 -8.15 5.18
CA THR A 197 -5.87 -6.95 5.92
C THR A 197 -5.61 -5.79 4.97
N ILE A 198 -4.88 -6.03 3.88
CA ILE A 198 -4.60 -5.02 2.83
C ILE A 198 -5.89 -4.57 2.16
N LEU A 199 -6.80 -5.48 1.79
CA LEU A 199 -8.08 -5.14 1.19
C LEU A 199 -8.90 -4.25 2.12
N ALA A 200 -9.03 -4.63 3.40
CA ALA A 200 -9.74 -3.83 4.39
C ALA A 200 -9.15 -2.41 4.49
N ASP A 201 -7.83 -2.30 4.65
CA ASP A 201 -7.15 -1.02 4.79
C ASP A 201 -7.36 -0.11 3.56
N LYS A 202 -7.20 -0.69 2.35
CA LYS A 202 -7.43 0.01 1.10
C LYS A 202 -8.87 0.49 0.93
N ARG A 203 -9.86 -0.33 1.28
CA ARG A 203 -11.28 0.06 1.13
C ARG A 203 -11.71 1.08 2.16
N ARG A 204 -11.16 1.02 3.37
CA ARG A 204 -11.27 2.10 4.35
C ARG A 204 -10.72 3.41 3.78
N ALA A 205 -9.51 3.37 3.20
CA ALA A 205 -8.89 4.55 2.59
C ALA A 205 -9.72 5.08 1.42
N ALA A 206 -10.16 4.22 0.49
CA ALA A 206 -11.00 4.59 -0.64
C ALA A 206 -12.29 5.26 -0.18
N ALA A 207 -13.02 4.64 0.76
CA ALA A 207 -14.28 5.16 1.26
C ALA A 207 -14.13 6.53 1.94
N ARG A 208 -13.06 6.75 2.70
CA ARG A 208 -12.82 8.04 3.37
C ARG A 208 -12.31 9.12 2.43
N PHE A 209 -11.40 8.76 1.52
CA PHE A 209 -10.94 9.64 0.45
C PHE A 209 -12.12 10.19 -0.37
N LEU A 210 -13.00 9.31 -0.86
CA LEU A 210 -14.14 9.69 -1.69
C LEU A 210 -15.17 10.56 -0.93
N ARG A 211 -15.39 10.30 0.37
CA ARG A 211 -16.22 11.19 1.21
C ARG A 211 -15.57 12.56 1.38
N GLY A 212 -14.25 12.61 1.56
CA GLY A 212 -13.48 13.84 1.67
C GLY A 212 -13.51 14.66 0.38
N LEU A 213 -13.48 14.01 -0.79
CA LEU A 213 -13.54 14.67 -2.10
C LEU A 213 -14.86 15.40 -2.38
N ARG A 214 -15.93 15.09 -1.65
CA ARG A 214 -17.21 15.80 -1.79
C ARG A 214 -17.05 17.32 -1.61
N ALA A 215 -16.13 17.75 -0.73
CA ALA A 215 -15.89 19.18 -0.50
C ALA A 215 -15.27 19.88 -1.72
N GLU A 216 -14.47 19.15 -2.51
CA GLU A 216 -13.80 19.66 -3.71
C GLU A 216 -14.73 19.67 -4.94
N PHE A 217 -15.70 18.76 -4.99
CA PHE A 217 -16.58 18.56 -6.14
C PHE A 217 -18.07 18.62 -5.75
N PRO A 218 -18.68 19.82 -5.66
CA PRO A 218 -20.10 19.96 -5.34
C PRO A 218 -21.02 19.45 -6.46
N ALA A 219 -22.30 19.22 -6.13
CA ALA A 219 -23.37 18.74 -7.02
C ALA A 219 -23.28 17.24 -7.41
N ARG A 220 -23.74 16.88 -8.62
CA ARG A 220 -23.98 15.49 -9.08
C ARG A 220 -22.76 14.56 -8.98
N PRO A 221 -21.51 14.98 -9.29
CA PRO A 221 -20.34 14.13 -9.04
C PRO A 221 -20.24 13.71 -7.57
N GLY A 222 -20.57 14.61 -6.64
CA GLY A 222 -20.55 14.34 -5.21
C GLY A 222 -21.49 13.21 -4.78
N SER A 223 -22.68 13.06 -5.39
CA SER A 223 -23.57 11.94 -5.06
C SER A 223 -23.03 10.59 -5.51
N ASP A 224 -22.43 10.52 -6.71
CA ASP A 224 -21.84 9.29 -7.21
C ASP A 224 -20.55 8.93 -6.44
N LEU A 225 -19.74 9.92 -6.03
CA LEU A 225 -18.60 9.71 -5.13
C LEU A 225 -19.04 9.13 -3.77
N LEU A 226 -20.15 9.61 -3.21
CA LEU A 226 -20.69 9.05 -1.96
C LEU A 226 -21.21 7.63 -2.14
N ARG A 227 -21.88 7.34 -3.25
CA ARG A 227 -22.34 5.98 -3.57
C ARG A 227 -21.17 5.01 -3.73
N ALA A 228 -20.09 5.45 -4.40
CA ALA A 228 -18.86 4.70 -4.48
C ALA A 228 -18.24 4.46 -3.09
N ALA A 229 -18.19 5.50 -2.26
CA ALA A 229 -17.66 5.40 -0.90
C ALA A 229 -18.45 4.44 -0.01
N GLU A 230 -19.77 4.44 -0.11
CA GLU A 230 -20.65 3.51 0.60
C GLU A 230 -20.43 2.07 0.13
N SER A 231 -20.34 1.86 -1.18
CA SER A 231 -20.06 0.54 -1.76
C SER A 231 -18.72 -0.02 -1.29
N TYR A 232 -17.64 0.78 -1.27
CA TYR A 232 -16.37 0.35 -0.66
C TYR A 232 -16.47 0.13 0.86
N GLY A 233 -17.36 0.84 1.54
CA GLY A 233 -17.69 0.59 2.95
C GLY A 233 -18.22 -0.82 3.17
N TYR A 234 -19.11 -1.32 2.31
CA TYR A 234 -19.60 -2.70 2.39
C TYR A 234 -18.51 -3.74 2.13
N VAL A 235 -17.57 -3.44 1.22
CA VAL A 235 -16.39 -4.32 1.01
C VAL A 235 -15.52 -4.35 2.26
N LEU A 236 -15.27 -3.20 2.90
CA LEU A 236 -14.55 -3.11 4.17
C LEU A 236 -15.24 -3.93 5.26
N ASP A 237 -16.56 -3.79 5.42
CA ASP A 237 -17.32 -4.53 6.42
C ASP A 237 -17.22 -6.04 6.20
N ALA A 238 -17.31 -6.49 4.94
CA ALA A 238 -17.08 -7.89 4.59
C ALA A 238 -15.66 -8.34 4.96
N ALA A 239 -14.63 -7.56 4.58
CA ALA A 239 -13.23 -7.87 4.86
C ALA A 239 -12.89 -7.87 6.35
N THR A 240 -13.57 -7.07 7.17
CA THR A 240 -13.31 -7.00 8.63
C THR A 240 -14.17 -7.97 9.45
N LYS A 241 -15.20 -8.57 8.85
CA LYS A 241 -16.14 -9.46 9.55
C LYS A 241 -15.45 -10.67 10.20
N GLY A 242 -15.44 -10.73 11.53
CA GLY A 242 -14.74 -11.78 12.29
C GLY A 242 -13.31 -11.42 12.71
N GLY A 243 -12.92 -10.15 12.52
CA GLY A 243 -11.72 -9.53 13.08
C GLY A 243 -10.47 -9.66 12.21
N ILE A 244 -9.83 -8.52 11.95
CA ILE A 244 -8.50 -8.40 11.34
C ILE A 244 -7.48 -8.01 12.43
N GLY A 245 -7.02 -9.02 13.17
CA GLY A 245 -5.98 -8.85 14.21
C GLY A 245 -4.59 -9.23 13.70
N LEU A 246 -3.60 -9.19 14.60
CA LEU A 246 -2.26 -9.72 14.33
C LEU A 246 -2.34 -11.17 13.87
N PHE A 247 -1.44 -11.57 12.96
CA PHE A 247 -1.35 -12.95 12.53
C PHE A 247 -0.68 -13.80 13.63
N GLU A 248 -1.50 -14.55 14.36
CA GLU A 248 -1.08 -15.46 15.42
C GLU A 248 -1.50 -16.90 15.11
N ALA A 249 -1.02 -17.87 15.89
CA ALA A 249 -1.35 -19.29 15.68
C ALA A 249 -2.87 -19.56 15.63
N SER A 250 -3.65 -18.87 16.46
CA SER A 250 -5.12 -18.96 16.44
C SER A 250 -5.73 -18.45 15.12
N VAL A 251 -5.12 -17.42 14.52
CA VAL A 251 -5.52 -16.88 13.21
C VAL A 251 -5.13 -17.83 12.10
N ALA A 252 -3.92 -18.37 12.12
CA ALA A 252 -3.46 -19.37 11.16
C ALA A 252 -4.39 -20.60 11.14
N MET A 253 -4.76 -21.11 12.31
CA MET A 253 -5.70 -22.24 12.43
C MET A 253 -7.09 -21.92 11.86
N ARG A 254 -7.58 -20.68 11.98
CA ARG A 254 -8.83 -20.27 11.34
C ARG A 254 -8.75 -20.32 9.82
N PHE A 255 -7.66 -19.85 9.21
CA PHE A 255 -7.51 -19.94 7.75
C PHE A 255 -7.25 -21.37 7.26
N ALA A 256 -6.66 -22.23 8.08
CA ALA A 256 -6.54 -23.66 7.80
C ALA A 256 -7.88 -24.42 7.89
N ASP A 257 -8.91 -23.85 8.53
CA ASP A 257 -10.25 -24.44 8.60
C ASP A 257 -11.04 -24.28 7.28
N PRO A 258 -11.49 -25.38 6.63
CA PRO A 258 -12.26 -25.29 5.39
C PRO A 258 -13.57 -24.52 5.51
N GLY A 259 -14.24 -24.62 6.67
CA GLY A 259 -15.49 -23.90 6.93
C GLY A 259 -15.29 -22.40 6.92
N HIS A 260 -14.24 -21.92 7.61
CA HIS A 260 -13.85 -20.52 7.61
C HIS A 260 -13.48 -20.03 6.22
N ARG A 261 -12.66 -20.77 5.47
CA ARG A 261 -12.29 -20.37 4.09
C ARG A 261 -13.49 -20.25 3.18
N ARG A 262 -14.41 -21.22 3.21
CA ARG A 262 -15.65 -21.17 2.42
C ARG A 262 -16.54 -20.00 2.86
N GLY A 263 -16.62 -19.74 4.16
CA GLY A 263 -17.30 -18.57 4.70
C GLY A 263 -16.70 -17.26 4.19
N TRP A 264 -15.37 -17.15 4.18
CA TRP A 264 -14.65 -15.99 3.65
C TRP A 264 -14.84 -15.86 2.13
N ALA A 265 -14.73 -16.94 1.37
CA ALA A 265 -14.97 -16.95 -0.07
C ALA A 265 -16.38 -16.43 -0.43
N ASN A 266 -17.41 -16.82 0.33
CA ASN A 266 -18.77 -16.33 0.11
C ASN A 266 -18.92 -14.83 0.46
N ALA A 267 -18.27 -14.37 1.53
CA ALA A 267 -18.26 -12.95 1.88
C ALA A 267 -17.53 -12.11 0.82
N LEU A 268 -16.40 -12.62 0.30
CA LEU A 268 -15.62 -11.98 -0.76
C LEU A 268 -16.39 -11.95 -2.09
N GLU A 269 -17.13 -13.00 -2.42
CA GLU A 269 -18.00 -13.06 -3.61
C GLU A 269 -19.12 -12.01 -3.55
N ALA A 270 -19.72 -11.78 -2.37
CA ALA A 270 -20.64 -10.66 -2.17
C ALA A 270 -19.92 -9.31 -2.29
N ALA A 271 -18.72 -9.19 -1.74
CA ALA A 271 -17.90 -7.97 -1.84
C ALA A 271 -17.58 -7.59 -3.29
N ILE A 272 -17.36 -8.56 -4.19
CA ILE A 272 -17.17 -8.31 -5.63
C ILE A 272 -18.38 -7.58 -6.25
N GLY A 273 -19.60 -7.84 -5.77
CA GLY A 273 -20.79 -7.10 -6.18
C GLY A 273 -20.70 -5.62 -5.81
N HIS A 274 -20.29 -5.33 -4.58
CA HIS A 274 -20.09 -3.97 -4.09
C HIS A 274 -18.90 -3.26 -4.76
N GLU A 275 -17.83 -3.99 -5.09
CA GLU A 275 -16.72 -3.47 -5.90
C GLU A 275 -17.22 -2.96 -7.25
N ARG A 276 -18.01 -3.76 -7.97
CA ARG A 276 -18.55 -3.36 -9.27
C ARG A 276 -19.45 -2.14 -9.16
N GLU A 277 -20.27 -2.08 -8.12
CA GLU A 277 -21.12 -0.91 -7.86
C GLU A 277 -20.27 0.33 -7.60
N ALA A 278 -19.23 0.21 -6.77
CA ALA A 278 -18.29 1.28 -6.48
C ALA A 278 -17.62 1.79 -7.76
N GLN A 279 -17.10 0.89 -8.59
CA GLN A 279 -16.44 1.22 -9.85
C GLN A 279 -17.40 1.83 -10.88
N GLY A 280 -18.66 1.36 -10.93
CA GLY A 280 -19.70 1.97 -11.74
C GLY A 280 -20.02 3.40 -11.30
N ALA A 281 -20.10 3.63 -10.00
CA ALA A 281 -20.29 4.95 -9.41
C ALA A 281 -19.09 5.88 -9.66
N LEU A 282 -17.85 5.38 -9.51
CA LEU A 282 -16.64 6.14 -9.83
C LEU A 282 -16.62 6.60 -11.29
N ARG A 283 -16.94 5.71 -12.24
CA ARG A 283 -17.02 6.08 -13.66
C ARG A 283 -18.10 7.13 -13.93
N ALA A 284 -19.26 7.00 -13.28
CA ALA A 284 -20.34 7.98 -13.40
C ALA A 284 -19.94 9.35 -12.85
N ALA A 285 -19.30 9.39 -11.67
CA ALA A 285 -18.74 10.62 -11.11
C ALA A 285 -17.70 11.23 -12.06
N ARG A 286 -16.75 10.42 -12.52
CA ARG A 286 -15.65 10.87 -13.39
C ARG A 286 -16.13 11.37 -14.75
N ALA A 287 -17.21 10.84 -15.31
CA ALA A 287 -17.77 11.32 -16.58
C ALA A 287 -18.32 12.76 -16.51
N VAL A 288 -18.58 13.27 -15.30
CA VAL A 288 -19.12 14.62 -15.06
C VAL A 288 -18.03 15.56 -14.50
N LEU A 289 -16.95 15.01 -13.96
CA LEU A 289 -15.74 15.75 -13.61
C LEU A 289 -14.91 15.92 -14.89
N GLY A 290 -14.73 17.15 -15.37
CA GLY A 290 -13.87 17.44 -16.54
C GLY A 290 -12.46 16.92 -16.34
#